data_AF-A0A5B2XBL8-F1
#
_entry.id   AF-A0A5B2XBL8-F1
#
_cell.length_a   1.000
_cell.length_b   1.000
_cell.length_c   1.000
_cell.angle_alpha   90.00
_cell.angle_beta   90.00
_cell.angle_gamma   90.00
#
_symmetry.space_group_name_H-M   'P 1'
#
loop_
_entity.id
_entity.type
_entity.pdbx_description
1 polymer ?
#
loop_
_entity_poly.entity_id
_entity_poly.type
_entity_poly.pdbx_seq_one_letter_code
_entity_poly.pdbx_strand_id
1 'polypeptide(L)'
;MAYAIVVLIDCAVMIRNVIQVSLRQSGTPDELLGRVSGAHRLVTYGAIPLGAMLGGAVASAGGLRAAMVLASAIFGALAIFATCTITRARIAAIAADTTTHS
;
A
#
# COMPACT_ATOMS: atom_id res chain seq x y z
N MET A 1 20.19 -11.25 15.11
CA MET A 1 19.85 -10.91 13.71
C MET A 1 18.36 -10.62 13.48
N ALA A 2 17.41 -11.44 13.95
CA ALA A 2 15.97 -11.19 13.75
C ALA A 2 15.49 -9.82 14.25
N TYR A 3 15.93 -9.38 15.44
CA TYR A 3 15.56 -8.07 15.98
C TYR A 3 16.08 -6.89 15.13
N ALA A 4 17.26 -7.02 14.53
CA ALA A 4 17.81 -5.97 13.66
C ALA A 4 16.94 -5.80 12.41
N ILE A 5 16.45 -6.90 11.83
CA ILE A 5 15.56 -6.86 10.67
C ILE A 5 14.22 -6.21 11.04
N VAL A 6 13.63 -6.58 12.18
CA VAL A 6 12.38 -5.97 12.65
C VAL A 6 12.55 -4.47 12.84
N VAL A 7 13.61 -4.05 13.54
CA VAL A 7 13.91 -2.62 13.74
C VAL A 7 14.07 -1.87 12.42
N LEU A 8 14.78 -2.44 11.44
CA LEU A 8 14.96 -1.81 10.13
C LEU A 8 13.63 -1.67 9.37
N ILE A 9 12.78 -2.69 9.42
CA ILE A 9 11.46 -2.66 8.79
C ILE A 9 10.60 -1.58 9.44
N ASP A 10 10.53 -1.54 10.77
CA ASP A 10 9.71 -0.58 11.51
C ASP A 10 10.20 0.86 11.30
N CYS A 11 11.51 1.09 11.28
CA CYS A 11 12.09 2.40 10.94
C CYS A 11 11.66 2.85 9.54
N ALA A 12 11.74 1.97 8.53
CA ALA A 12 11.31 2.29 7.18
C ALA A 12 9.80 2.60 7.12
N VAL A 13 8.98 1.85 7.86
CA VAL A 13 7.54 2.10 7.98
C VAL A 13 7.26 3.46 8.63
N MET A 14 8.00 3.82 9.69
CA MET A 14 7.87 5.12 10.37
C MET A 14 8.17 6.28 9.41
N ILE A 15 9.31 6.21 8.71
CA ILE A 15 9.72 7.23 7.74
C ILE A 15 8.65 7.37 6.64
N ARG A 16 8.19 6.24 6.08
CA ARG A 16 7.11 6.23 5.08
C ARG A 16 5.84 6.89 5.61
N ASN A 17 5.47 6.60 6.86
CA ASN A 17 4.27 7.15 7.47
C ASN A 17 4.33 8.68 7.56
N VAL A 18 5.44 9.22 8.06
CA VAL A 18 5.66 10.67 8.14
C VAL A 18 5.55 11.31 6.76
N ILE A 19 6.25 10.78 5.75
CA ILE A 19 6.19 11.29 4.38
C ILE A 19 4.76 11.27 3.84
N GLN A 20 4.03 10.15 4.00
CA GLN A 20 2.64 10.04 3.51
C GLN A 20 1.70 11.05 4.18
N VAL A 21 1.89 11.33 5.46
CA VAL A 21 1.08 12.31 6.20
C VAL A 21 1.45 13.72 5.76
N SER A 22 2.73 14.06 5.71
CA SER A 22 3.21 15.39 5.29
C SER A 22 2.78 15.74 3.87
N LEU A 23 2.85 14.80 2.92
CA LEU A 23 2.39 15.01 1.54
C LEU A 23 0.88 15.29 1.45
N ARG A 24 0.08 14.65 2.31
CA ARG A 24 -1.37 14.92 2.36
C ARG A 24 -1.64 16.29 2.96
N GLN A 25 -0.91 16.66 4.00
CA GLN A 25 -1.04 17.96 4.64
C GLN A 25 -0.64 19.09 3.70
N SER A 26 0.43 18.94 2.91
CA SER A 26 0.88 19.98 1.98
C SER A 26 -0.07 20.21 0.80
N GLY A 27 -0.83 19.19 0.40
CA GLY A 27 -1.72 19.25 -0.77
C GLY A 27 -3.21 19.43 -0.46
N THR A 28 -3.63 19.34 0.80
CA THR A 28 -5.05 19.36 1.18
C THR A 28 -5.37 20.63 1.98
N PRO A 29 -6.38 21.42 1.57
CA PRO A 29 -6.85 22.57 2.35
C PRO A 29 -7.25 22.18 3.78
N ASP A 30 -6.92 23.03 4.76
CA ASP A 30 -7.09 22.72 6.20
C ASP A 30 -8.52 22.30 6.58
N GLU A 31 -9.53 22.92 5.96
CA GLU A 31 -10.95 22.61 6.14
C GLU A 31 -11.35 21.21 5.65
N LEU A 32 -10.58 20.60 4.73
CA LEU A 32 -10.85 19.27 4.19
C LEU A 32 -9.98 18.16 4.82
N LEU A 33 -8.96 18.52 5.61
CA LEU A 33 -8.02 17.56 6.21
C LEU A 33 -8.72 16.47 7.03
N GLY A 34 -9.72 16.86 7.84
CA GLY A 34 -10.49 15.91 8.65
C GLY A 34 -11.26 14.89 7.78
N ARG A 35 -11.87 15.37 6.69
CA ARG A 35 -12.64 14.52 5.76
C ARG A 35 -11.74 13.61 4.93
N VAL A 36 -10.62 14.12 4.41
CA VAL A 36 -9.64 13.34 3.64
C VAL A 36 -8.96 12.29 4.52
N SER A 37 -8.60 12.63 5.74
CA SER A 37 -8.01 11.69 6.70
C SER A 37 -9.00 10.58 7.08
N GLY A 38 -10.27 10.93 7.32
CA GLY A 38 -11.35 9.97 7.56
C GLY A 38 -11.57 9.01 6.38
N ALA A 39 -11.68 9.54 5.16
CA ALA A 39 -11.83 8.73 3.95
C ALA A 39 -10.63 7.81 3.72
N HIS A 40 -9.41 8.30 3.92
CA HIS A 40 -8.20 7.49 3.79
C HIS A 40 -8.20 6.33 4.81
N ARG A 41 -8.56 6.58 6.07
CA ARG A 41 -8.69 5.53 7.10
C ARG A 41 -9.74 4.50 6.73
N LEU A 42 -10.89 4.93 6.23
CA LEU A 42 -11.94 4.03 5.77
C LEU A 42 -11.45 3.14 4.64
N VAL A 43 -10.77 3.67 3.64
CA VAL A 43 -10.22 2.87 2.54
C VAL A 43 -9.11 1.93 3.03
N THR A 44 -8.23 2.41 3.90
CA THR A 44 -7.08 1.64 4.38
C THR A 44 -7.49 0.48 5.29
N TYR A 45 -8.41 0.73 6.22
CA TYR A 45 -8.80 -0.25 7.24
C TYR A 45 -10.12 -0.95 6.92
N GLY A 46 -10.99 -0.37 6.10
CA GLY A 46 -12.27 -0.97 5.71
C GLY A 46 -12.12 -2.21 4.82
N ALA A 47 -10.99 -2.37 4.15
CA ALA A 47 -10.68 -3.58 3.39
C ALA A 47 -10.34 -4.79 4.28
N ILE A 48 -9.93 -4.56 5.54
CA ILE A 48 -9.56 -5.63 6.49
C ILE A 48 -10.71 -6.61 6.75
N PRO A 49 -11.91 -6.17 7.19
CA PRO A 49 -13.01 -7.10 7.44
C PRO A 49 -13.43 -7.88 6.18
N LEU A 50 -13.37 -7.25 5.00
CA LEU A 50 -13.68 -7.92 3.73
C LEU A 50 -12.67 -9.04 3.43
N GLY A 51 -11.38 -8.76 3.59
CA GLY A 51 -10.33 -9.78 3.45
C GLY A 51 -10.47 -10.91 4.47
N ALA A 52 -10.83 -10.59 5.71
CA ALA A 52 -11.06 -11.59 6.76
C ALA A 52 -12.26 -12.50 6.44
N MET A 53 -13.37 -11.93 5.96
CA MET A 53 -14.55 -12.69 5.55
C MET A 53 -14.23 -13.62 4.37
N LEU A 54 -13.57 -13.10 3.33
CA LEU A 54 -13.18 -13.89 2.16
C LEU A 54 -12.18 -15.01 2.53
N GLY A 55 -11.14 -14.67 3.30
CA GLY A 55 -10.16 -15.65 3.77
C GLY A 55 -10.79 -16.72 4.65
N GLY A 56 -11.70 -16.34 5.54
CA GLY A 56 -12.46 -17.26 6.40
C GLY A 56 -13.40 -18.18 5.62
N ALA A 57 -14.10 -17.66 4.61
CA ALA A 57 -14.98 -18.45 3.74
C ALA A 57 -14.17 -19.48 2.93
N VAL A 58 -13.05 -19.06 2.35
CA VAL A 58 -12.16 -19.95 1.60
C VAL A 58 -11.50 -21.00 2.50
N ALA A 59 -11.09 -20.61 3.71
CA ALA A 59 -10.56 -21.53 4.70
C ALA A 59 -11.61 -22.57 5.15
N SER A 60 -12.88 -22.18 5.23
CA SER A 60 -13.97 -23.08 5.62
C SER A 60 -14.32 -24.09 4.52
N ALA A 61 -14.25 -23.68 3.24
CA ALA A 61 -14.59 -24.56 2.12
C ALA A 61 -13.41 -25.43 1.64
N GLY A 62 -12.20 -24.86 1.55
CA GLY A 62 -11.01 -25.50 0.96
C GLY A 62 -9.90 -25.79 1.97
N GLY A 63 -10.12 -25.53 3.25
CA GLY A 63 -9.12 -25.67 4.30
C GLY A 63 -8.10 -24.53 4.33
N LEU A 64 -7.27 -24.52 5.38
CA LEU A 64 -6.30 -23.44 5.63
C LEU A 64 -5.28 -23.28 4.49
N ARG A 65 -4.85 -24.39 3.86
CA ARG A 65 -3.87 -24.35 2.75
C ARG A 65 -4.40 -23.58 1.54
N ALA A 66 -5.67 -23.79 1.16
CA ALA A 66 -6.28 -23.09 0.05
C ALA A 66 -6.36 -21.58 0.31
N ALA A 67 -6.73 -21.19 1.54
CA ALA A 67 -6.75 -19.78 1.95
C ALA A 67 -5.36 -19.13 1.92
N MET A 68 -4.31 -19.85 2.38
CA MET A 68 -2.94 -19.34 2.36
C MET A 68 -2.40 -19.17 0.92
N VAL A 69 -2.67 -20.12 0.03
CA VAL A 69 -2.28 -20.02 -1.39
C VAL A 69 -2.98 -18.85 -2.06
N LEU A 70 -4.29 -18.70 -1.83
CA LEU A 70 -5.06 -17.57 -2.36
C LEU A 70 -4.51 -16.22 -1.86
N ALA A 71 -4.27 -16.10 -0.55
CA ALA A 71 -3.70 -14.89 0.03
C ALA A 71 -2.33 -14.57 -0.59
N SER A 72 -1.45 -15.58 -0.69
CA SER A 72 -0.11 -15.42 -1.27
C SER A 72 -0.17 -14.99 -2.74
N ALA A 73 -1.09 -15.56 -3.52
CA ALA A 73 -1.29 -15.19 -4.92
C ALA A 73 -1.77 -13.74 -5.06
N ILE A 74 -2.73 -13.31 -4.22
CA ILE A 74 -3.23 -11.94 -4.21
C ILE A 74 -2.12 -10.96 -3.83
N PHE A 75 -1.40 -11.22 -2.73
CA PHE A 75 -0.30 -10.34 -2.30
C PHE A 75 0.83 -10.30 -3.33
N GLY A 76 1.20 -11.44 -3.93
CA GLY A 76 2.20 -11.51 -4.99
C GLY A 76 1.78 -10.71 -6.23
N ALA A 77 0.54 -10.87 -6.69
CA ALA A 77 0.01 -10.13 -7.83
C ALA A 77 -0.02 -8.61 -7.57
N LEU A 78 -0.45 -8.20 -6.37
CA LEU A 78 -0.43 -6.79 -5.97
C LEU A 78 1.00 -6.23 -5.88
N ALA A 79 1.95 -7.00 -5.36
CA ALA A 79 3.35 -6.57 -5.29
C ALA A 79 3.96 -6.40 -6.69
N ILE A 80 3.68 -7.33 -7.62
CA ILE A 80 4.09 -7.22 -9.02
C ILE A 80 3.44 -6.00 -9.67
N PHE A 81 2.12 -5.83 -9.51
CA PHE A 81 1.39 -4.71 -10.06
C PHE A 81 1.91 -3.36 -9.52
N ALA A 82 2.10 -3.23 -8.21
CA ALA A 82 2.63 -2.03 -7.59
C ALA A 82 4.05 -1.72 -8.10
N THR A 83 4.93 -2.73 -8.16
CA THR A 83 6.30 -2.54 -8.65
C THR A 83 6.31 -2.14 -10.14
N CYS A 84 5.48 -2.77 -10.96
CA CYS A 84 5.36 -2.43 -12.38
C CYS A 84 4.81 -1.02 -12.60
N THR A 85 3.75 -0.62 -11.89
CA THR A 85 3.13 0.71 -12.05
C THR A 85 4.04 1.82 -11.54
N ILE A 86 4.69 1.64 -10.38
CA ILE A 86 5.65 2.62 -9.82
C ILE A 86 6.84 2.79 -10.77
N THR A 87 7.42 1.69 -11.24
CA THR A 87 8.57 1.74 -12.15
C THR A 87 8.19 2.42 -13.47
N ARG A 88 7.02 2.08 -14.03
CA ARG A 88 6.50 2.72 -15.26
C ARG A 88 6.24 4.22 -15.07
N ALA A 89 5.62 4.62 -13.96
CA ALA A 89 5.37 6.02 -13.66
C ALA A 89 6.66 6.83 -13.47
N ARG A 90 7.68 6.22 -12.82
CA ARG A 90 9.01 6.85 -12.66
C ARG A 90 9.70 7.04 -14.01
N ILE A 91 9.68 6.03 -14.88
CA ILE A 91 10.29 6.11 -16.22
C ILE A 91 9.58 7.16 -17.08
N ALA A 92 8.25 7.21 -17.05
CA ALA A 92 7.47 8.19 -17.81
C ALA A 92 7.76 9.63 -17.35
N ALA A 93 7.93 9.86 -16.04
CA ALA A 93 8.29 11.17 -15.51
C ALA A 93 9.69 11.61 -15.96
N ILE A 94 10.68 10.71 -15.96
CA ILE A 94 12.05 11.01 -16.41
C ILE A 94 12.09 11.34 -17.91
N ALA A 95 11.28 10.65 -18.71
CA ALA A 95 11.17 10.90 -20.15
C ALA A 95 10.57 12.29 -20.46
N ALA A 96 9.63 12.78 -19.65
CA ALA A 96 9.00 14.10 -19.83
C ALA A 96 9.94 15.28 -19.48
N ASP A 97 10.79 15.13 -18.47
CA ASP A 97 11.78 16.15 -18.09
C ASP A 97 12.88 16.31 -19.16
N THR A 98 13.21 15.22 -19.87
CA THR A 98 14.25 15.24 -20.93
C THR A 98 13.80 16.01 -22.17
N THR A 99 12.49 16.02 -22.49
CA THR A 99 11.95 16.72 -23.67
C THR A 99 11.72 18.23 -23.48
N THR A 100 11.82 18.74 -22.25
CA THR A 100 11.60 20.18 -21.96
C THR A 100 12.89 21.00 -22.06
N HIS A 101 14.06 20.35 -22.14
CA HIS A 101 15.38 20.98 -22.20
C HIS A 101 16.07 20.92 -23.58
N SER A 102 15.33 20.52 -24.62
CA SER A 102 15.79 20.45 -26.03
C SER A 102 14.90 21.30 -26.92
#